data_AF-A0A061NIB0-F1
#
_entry.id   AF-A0A061NIB0-F1
#
_cell.length_a   1.000
_cell.length_b   1.000
_cell.length_c   1.000
_cell.angle_alpha   90.00
_cell.angle_beta   90.00
_cell.angle_gamma   90.00
#
_symmetry.space_group_name_H-M   'P 1'
#
loop_
_entity.id
_entity.type
_entity.pdbx_description
1 polymer ?
#
loop_
_entity_poly.entity_id
_entity_poly.type
_entity_poly.pdbx_seq_one_letter_code
_entity_poly.pdbx_strand_id
1 'polypeptide(L)' 'MGFMYETLKERYAKNWCRIDQLAQFVALGALTADGFESITEQSFEEYMSA' A
#
# COMPACT_ATOMS: atom_id res chain seq x y z
N MET A 1 -4.84 13.82 -6.12
CA MET A 1 -4.02 12.62 -5.85
C MET A 1 -4.91 11.48 -5.33
N GLY A 2 -6.01 11.13 -6.04
CA GLY A 2 -6.96 10.09 -5.63
C GLY A 2 -6.90 8.81 -6.47
N PHE A 3 -6.60 8.94 -7.76
CA PHE A 3 -6.59 7.85 -8.73
C PHE A 3 -5.60 6.72 -8.38
N MET A 4 -4.48 7.05 -7.75
CA MET A 4 -3.41 6.10 -7.44
C MET A 4 -3.77 5.17 -6.27
N TYR A 5 -4.47 5.69 -5.26
CA TYR A 5 -4.94 4.92 -4.11
C TYR A 5 -6.01 3.89 -4.51
N GLU A 6 -7.05 4.32 -5.23
CA GLU A 6 -8.12 3.43 -5.68
C GLU A 6 -7.58 2.32 -6.60
N THR A 7 -6.66 2.67 -7.50
CA THR A 7 -5.99 1.71 -8.38
C THR A 7 -5.17 0.69 -7.58
N LEU A 8 -4.40 1.13 -6.58
CA LEU A 8 -3.59 0.23 -5.75
C LEU A 8 -4.45 -0.69 -4.89
N LYS A 9 -5.55 -0.17 -4.34
CA LYS A 9 -6.54 -0.95 -3.59
C LYS A 9 -7.16 -2.05 -4.43
N GLU A 10 -7.63 -1.73 -5.64
CA GLU A 10 -8.17 -2.74 -6.56
C GLU A 10 -7.12 -3.77 -6.98
N ARG A 11 -5.89 -3.33 -7.28
CA ARG A 11 -4.81 -4.24 -7.66
C ARG A 11 -4.43 -5.18 -6.52
N TYR A 12 -4.41 -4.69 -5.28
CA TYR A 12 -4.17 -5.52 -4.10
C TYR A 12 -5.29 -6.55 -3.91
N ALA A 13 -6.55 -6.11 -3.98
CA ALA A 13 -7.72 -7.00 -3.88
C ALA A 13 -7.74 -8.09 -4.98
N LYS A 14 -7.25 -7.77 -6.18
CA LYS A 14 -7.10 -8.72 -7.30
C LYS A 14 -5.82 -9.57 -7.23
N ASN A 15 -5.03 -9.43 -6.16
CA ASN A 15 -3.75 -10.11 -5.96
C ASN A 15 -2.71 -9.80 -7.06
N TRP A 16 -2.84 -8.63 -7.71
CA TRP A 16 -1.94 -8.11 -8.74
C TRP A 16 -0.83 -7.23 -8.16
N CYS A 17 -1.03 -6.72 -6.95
CA CYS A 17 -0.04 -5.97 -6.20
C CYS A 17 0.27 -6.73 -4.92
N ARG A 18 1.54 -7.06 -4.66
CA ARG A 18 1.94 -7.63 -3.37
C ARG A 18 2.08 -6.54 -2.32
N ILE A 19 1.98 -6.93 -1.06
CA ILE A 19 2.22 -6.03 0.08
C ILE A 19 3.59 -5.34 -0.01
N ASP A 20 4.62 -6.05 -0.46
CA ASP A 20 5.96 -5.48 -0.68
C ASP A 20 5.99 -4.36 -1.74
N GLN A 21 5.19 -4.50 -2.80
CA GLN A 21 5.06 -3.45 -3.81
C GLN A 21 4.31 -2.24 -3.26
N LEU A 22 3.26 -2.45 -2.45
CA LEU A 22 2.58 -1.36 -1.74
C LEU A 22 3.54 -0.61 -0.82
N ALA A 23 4.40 -1.32 -0.10
CA ALA A 23 5.42 -0.72 0.75
C ALA A 23 6.41 0.15 -0.05
N GLN A 24 6.83 -0.30 -1.23
CA GLN A 24 7.64 0.52 -2.13
C GLN A 24 6.92 1.78 -2.61
N PHE A 25 5.61 1.71 -2.90
CA PHE A 25 4.84 2.92 -3.24
C PHE A 25 4.78 3.91 -2.09
N VAL A 26 4.76 3.45 -0.83
CA VAL A 26 4.87 4.33 0.34
C VAL A 26 6.25 4.98 0.39
N ALA A 27 7.32 4.19 0.23
CA ALA A 27 8.69 4.70 0.25
C ALA A 27 8.98 5.73 -0.86
N LEU A 28 8.31 5.59 -2.02
CA LEU A 28 8.40 6.53 -3.13
C LEU A 28 7.51 7.78 -2.96
N GLY A 29 6.73 7.88 -1.88
CA GLY A 29 5.77 8.96 -1.64
C GLY A 29 4.55 8.93 -2.57
N ALA A 30 4.35 7.82 -3.28
CA ALA A 30 3.20 7.60 -4.17
C ALA A 30 1.95 7.13 -3.39
N LEU A 31 2.15 6.56 -2.20
CA LEU A 31 1.13 6.15 -1.25
C LEU A 31 1.52 6.68 0.14
N THR A 32 0.55 6.98 1.00
CA THR A 32 0.82 7.32 2.40
C THR A 32 0.83 6.05 3.27
N ALA A 33 1.48 6.09 4.44
CA ALA A 33 1.45 4.98 5.40
C ALA A 33 0.00 4.61 5.80
N ASP A 34 -0.84 5.62 6.07
CA ASP A 34 -2.28 5.44 6.32
C ASP A 34 -3.03 4.79 5.14
N GLY A 35 -2.63 5.10 3.91
CA GLY A 35 -3.18 4.48 2.71
C GLY A 35 -2.76 3.01 2.57
N PHE A 36 -1.53 2.67 2.96
CA PHE A 36 -1.08 1.29 3.04
C PHE A 36 -1.85 0.50 4.09
N GLU A 37 -2.01 1.07 5.29
CA GLU A 37 -2.82 0.49 6.37
C GLU A 37 -4.26 0.26 5.93
N SER A 38 -4.87 1.22 5.25
CA SER A 38 -6.24 1.10 4.73
C SER A 38 -6.40 0.05 3.61
N ILE A 39 -5.33 -0.28 2.88
CA ILE A 39 -5.37 -1.29 1.79
C ILE A 39 -5.07 -2.69 2.32
N THR A 40 -4.11 -2.80 3.25
CA THR A 40 -3.54 -4.08 3.69
C THR A 40 -4.05 -4.54 5.04
N GLU A 41 -4.72 -3.66 5.80
CA GLU A 41 -5.12 -3.84 7.19
C GLU A 41 -3.92 -4.14 8.13
N GLN A 42 -2.70 -3.82 7.69
CA GLN A 42 -1.46 -3.97 8.45
C GLN A 42 -0.75 -2.64 8.61
N SER A 43 -0.17 -2.41 9.79
CA SER A 43 0.63 -1.21 10.02
C SER A 43 1.90 -1.22 9.18
N PHE A 44 2.15 -0.13 8.45
CA PHE A 44 3.34 0.00 7.62
C PHE A 44 4.62 -0.07 8.47
N GLU A 45 4.61 0.50 9.67
CA GLU A 45 5.75 0.46 10.60
C GLU A 45 6.04 -0.96 11.08
N GLU A 46 5.00 -1.74 11.39
CA GLU A 46 5.14 -3.15 11.78
C GLU A 46 5.62 -4.01 10.61
N TYR A 47 5.13 -3.77 9.39
CA TYR A 47 5.56 -4.48 8.18
C TYR A 47 7.04 -4.24 7.86
N MET A 48 7.52 -2.99 7.97
CA MET A 48 8.91 -2.65 7.68
C MET A 48 9.89 -3.09 8.77
N SER A 49 9.39 -3.40 9.97
CA SER A 49 10.19 -3.90 11.09
C SER A 49 10.26 -5.44 11.17
N ALA A 50 9.47 -6.15 10.34
CA ALA A 50 9.40 -7.60 10.26
C ALA A 50 10.41 -8.18 9.25
#